data_AF-A0A9X6YQE2-F1
#
_entry.id   AF-A0A9X6YQE2-F1
#
_cell.length_a   1.000
_cell.length_b   1.000
_cell.length_c   1.000
_cell.angle_alpha   90.00
_cell.angle_beta   90.00
_cell.angle_gamma   90.00
#
_symmetry.space_group_name_H-M   'P 1'
#
loop_
_entity.id
_entity.type
_entity.pdbx_description
1 polymer ?
#
loop_
_entity_poly.entity_id
_entity_poly.type
_entity_poly.pdbx_seq_one_letter_code
_entity_poly.pdbx_strand_id
1 'polypeptide(L)'
;MKITKYIGIGSMIWAIVFFIDYIYELFQINESGSVTTLTGLRITTEMTKEELNTQFALTWQALLMYIIFLIIWVVISLLINSRKQKNYNVN
;
A
#
# COMPACT_ATOMS: atom_id res chain seq x y z
N MET A 1 3.06 -10.62 -21.12
CA MET A 1 3.00 -9.16 -20.88
C MET A 1 4.37 -8.69 -20.40
N LYS A 2 4.80 -7.46 -20.70
CA LYS A 2 6.06 -6.91 -20.16
C LYS A 2 5.96 -6.78 -18.63
N ILE A 3 7.06 -7.02 -17.91
CA ILE A 3 7.08 -7.02 -16.44
C ILE A 3 6.68 -5.65 -15.85
N THR A 4 6.98 -4.57 -16.57
CA THR A 4 6.60 -3.20 -16.26
C THR A 4 5.08 -3.02 -16.11
N LYS A 5 4.28 -3.78 -16.87
CA LYS A 5 2.81 -3.75 -16.76
C LYS A 5 2.33 -4.38 -15.45
N TYR A 6 2.97 -5.45 -14.99
CA TYR A 6 2.63 -6.07 -13.69
C TYR A 6 3.00 -5.15 -12.52
N ILE A 7 4.16 -4.49 -12.59
CA ILE A 7 4.59 -3.50 -11.60
C ILE A 7 3.61 -2.32 -11.54
N GLY A 8 3.19 -1.80 -12.69
CA GLY A 8 2.23 -0.70 -12.75
C GLY A 8 0.87 -1.06 -12.12
N ILE A 9 0.32 -2.23 -12.46
CA ILE A 9 -0.93 -2.72 -11.87
C ILE A 9 -0.77 -2.96 -10.36
N GLY A 10 0.33 -3.60 -9.95
CA GLY A 10 0.61 -3.84 -8.54
C GLY A 10 0.71 -2.54 -7.75
N SER A 11 1.39 -1.53 -8.30
CA SER A 11 1.53 -0.22 -7.65
C SER A 11 0.18 0.49 -7.52
N MET A 12 -0.70 0.38 -8.52
CA MET A 12 -2.06 0.92 -8.44
C MET A 12 -2.88 0.24 -7.33
N ILE A 13 -2.81 -1.09 -7.25
CA ILE A 13 -3.49 -1.86 -6.20
C ILE A 13 -2.94 -1.48 -4.82
N TRP A 14 -1.61 -1.36 -4.68
CA TRP A 14 -0.98 -0.94 -3.43
C TRP A 14 -1.40 0.47 -3.02
N ALA A 15 -1.45 1.41 -3.96
CA ALA A 15 -1.89 2.77 -3.69
C ALA A 15 -3.34 2.81 -3.16
N ILE A 16 -4.22 1.97 -3.69
CA ILE A 16 -5.60 1.85 -3.19
C ILE A 16 -5.61 1.31 -1.75
N VAL A 17 -4.83 0.26 -1.45
CA VAL A 17 -4.74 -0.30 -0.10
C VAL A 17 -4.17 0.74 0.88
N PHE A 18 -3.08 1.41 0.50
CA PHE A 18 -2.47 2.49 1.28
C PHE A 18 -3.46 3.62 1.56
N PHE A 19 -4.24 4.02 0.56
CA PHE A 19 -5.23 5.08 0.70
C PHE A 19 -6.38 4.68 1.62
N ILE A 20 -6.89 3.45 1.50
CA ILE A 20 -7.96 2.95 2.38
C ILE A 20 -7.49 2.89 3.84
N ASP A 21 -6.30 2.34 4.08
CA ASP A 21 -5.69 2.25 5.42
C ASP A 21 -5.49 3.64 6.03
N TYR A 22 -4.96 4.58 5.25
CA TYR A 22 -4.85 5.98 5.65
C TYR A 22 -6.18 6.60 6.07
N ILE A 23 -7.20 6.51 5.21
CA ILE A 23 -8.51 7.11 5.49
C ILE A 23 -9.15 6.48 6.72
N TYR A 24 -9.05 5.16 6.86
CA TYR A 24 -9.57 4.42 8.01
C TYR A 24 -8.94 4.91 9.32
N GLU A 25 -7.61 5.00 9.38
CA GLU A 25 -6.88 5.47 10.56
C GLU A 25 -7.16 6.95 10.86
N LEU A 26 -7.25 7.79 9.82
CA LEU A 26 -7.54 9.21 9.99
C LEU A 26 -8.89 9.44 10.72
N PHE A 27 -9.91 8.64 10.40
CA PHE A 27 -11.22 8.73 11.05
C PHE A 27 -11.27 8.12 12.45
N GLN A 28 -10.25 7.37 12.87
CA GLN A 28 -10.17 6.84 14.23
C GLN A 28 -9.46 7.76 15.22
N ILE A 29 -8.79 8.81 14.74
CA ILE A 29 -8.07 9.74 15.61
C ILE A 29 -9.08 10.63 16.34
N ASN A 30 -9.23 10.39 17.65
CA ASN A 30 -10.13 11.13 18.54
C ASN A 30 -9.40 11.99 19.57
N GLU A 31 -8.07 11.90 19.64
CA GLU A 31 -7.23 12.64 20.60
C GLU A 31 -5.88 13.00 19.99
N SER A 32 -5.18 13.95 20.62
CA SER A 32 -3.82 14.30 20.25
C SER A 32 -2.88 13.11 20.46
N GLY A 33 -2.04 12.82 19.46
CA GLY A 33 -1.12 11.70 19.54
C GLY A 33 -0.43 11.40 18.22
N SER A 34 0.38 10.35 18.24
CA SER A 34 1.07 9.85 17.05
C SER A 34 0.68 8.40 16.83
N VAL A 35 0.00 8.12 15.71
CA VAL A 35 -0.36 6.78 15.26
C VAL A 35 0.44 6.43 14.01
N THR A 36 0.87 5.18 13.88
CA THR A 36 1.46 4.67 12.64
C THR A 36 0.51 3.65 12.04
N THR A 37 0.02 3.92 10.84
CA THR A 37 -0.91 3.04 10.13
C THR A 37 -0.27 1.69 9.79
N LEU A 38 -1.07 0.70 9.43
CA LEU A 38 -0.57 -0.63 9.03
C LEU A 38 0.40 -0.54 7.85
N THR A 39 0.10 0.34 6.89
CA THR A 39 0.92 0.57 5.71
C THR A 39 2.12 1.50 5.96
N GLY A 40 2.33 1.93 7.21
CA GLY A 40 3.54 2.63 7.65
C GLY A 40 3.50 4.15 7.46
N LEU A 41 2.32 4.75 7.32
CA LEU A 41 2.18 6.20 7.39
C LEU A 41 2.08 6.62 8.86
N ARG A 42 2.96 7.51 9.31
CA ARG A 42 2.84 8.12 10.63
C ARG A 42 1.96 9.36 10.53
N ILE A 43 0.93 9.40 11.37
CA ILE A 43 0.01 10.52 11.52
C ILE A 43 0.21 11.07 12.93
N THR A 44 0.64 12.33 13.03
CA THR A 44 0.77 13.03 14.30
C THR A 44 -0.25 14.15 14.34
N THR A 45 -1.16 14.09 15.32
CA THR A 45 -2.26 15.02 15.46
C THR A 45 -2.12 15.78 16.77
N GLU A 46 -2.20 17.09 16.70
CA GLU A 46 -2.27 18.00 17.84
C GLU A 46 -3.61 18.73 17.80
N MET A 47 -4.51 18.35 18.70
CA MET A 47 -5.81 18.98 18.92
C MET A 47 -5.70 20.05 20.01
N THR A 48 -5.98 21.29 19.64
CA THR A 48 -6.22 22.39 20.58
C THR A 48 -7.70 22.78 20.53
N LYS A 49 -8.13 23.72 21.38
CA LYS A 49 -9.53 24.22 21.37
C LYS A 49 -9.88 24.99 20.10
N GLU A 50 -8.88 25.50 19.38
CA GLU A 50 -9.06 26.41 18.24
C GLU A 50 -8.63 25.76 16.92
N GLU A 51 -7.73 24.77 16.96
CA GLU A 51 -7.11 24.20 15.77
C GLU A 51 -6.86 22.69 15.89
N LEU A 52 -6.98 22.01 14.74
CA LEU A 52 -6.56 20.64 14.51
C LEU A 52 -5.34 20.65 13.60
N ASN A 53 -4.15 20.38 14.14
CA ASN A 53 -2.93 20.30 13.35
C ASN A 53 -2.55 18.83 13.11
N THR A 54 -2.42 18.42 11.85
CA THR A 54 -2.08 17.04 11.50
C THR A 54 -0.85 17.01 10.59
N GLN A 55 0.15 16.25 11.00
CA GLN A 55 1.39 16.02 10.27
C GLN A 55 1.47 14.58 9.77
N PHE A 56 1.99 14.42 8.56
CA PHE A 56 2.14 13.13 7.91
C PHE A 56 3.60 12.85 7.59
N ALA A 57 4.08 11.67 7.99
CA ALA A 57 5.43 11.22 7.72
C ALA A 57 5.44 9.77 7.22
N LEU A 58 6.02 9.53 6.06
CA LEU A 58 6.27 8.18 5.59
C LEU A 58 7.42 7.56 6.40
N THR A 59 7.16 6.42 7.02
CA THR A 59 8.18 5.67 7.75
C THR A 59 8.91 4.69 6.84
N TRP A 60 10.03 4.12 7.30
CA TRP A 60 10.68 3.04 6.55
C TRP A 60 9.83 1.78 6.41
N GLN A 61 8.88 1.56 7.32
CA GLN A 61 7.91 0.48 7.19
C GLN A 61 7.11 0.60 5.89
N ALA A 62 6.72 1.81 5.47
CA ALA A 62 5.96 2.01 4.24
C ALA A 62 6.73 1.58 2.99
N LEU A 63 8.02 1.90 2.93
CA LEU A 63 8.89 1.48 1.83
C LEU A 63 9.07 -0.04 1.81
N LEU A 64 9.36 -0.65 2.97
CA LEU A 64 9.57 -2.09 3.08
C LEU A 64 8.30 -2.86 2.70
N MET A 65 7.15 -2.44 3.21
CA MET A 65 5.85 -3.04 2.91
C MET A 65 5.53 -2.97 1.41
N TYR A 66 5.79 -1.83 0.76
CA TYR A 66 5.60 -1.66 -0.67
C TYR A 66 6.50 -2.59 -1.49
N ILE A 67 7.79 -2.68 -1.15
CA ILE A 67 8.75 -3.55 -1.85
C ILE A 67 8.35 -5.02 -1.71
N ILE A 68 8.02 -5.46 -0.48
CA ILE A 68 7.58 -6.83 -0.21
C ILE A 68 6.32 -7.15 -1.02
N PHE A 69 5.32 -6.27 -0.99
CA PHE A 69 4.08 -6.43 -1.75
C PHE A 69 4.36 -6.55 -3.25
N LEU A 70 5.20 -5.66 -3.82
CA LEU A 70 5.51 -5.69 -5.24
C LEU A 70 6.22 -6.98 -5.66
N ILE A 71 7.17 -7.47 -4.86
CA ILE A 71 7.86 -8.73 -5.13
C ILE A 71 6.84 -9.88 -5.18
N ILE A 72 5.97 -9.98 -4.16
CA ILE A 72 4.93 -11.00 -4.10
C ILE A 72 3.99 -10.91 -5.30
N TRP A 73 3.51 -9.70 -5.62
CA TRP A 73 2.60 -9.45 -6.73
C TRP A 73 3.19 -9.85 -8.09
N VAL A 74 4.45 -9.48 -8.34
CA VAL A 74 5.14 -9.82 -9.59
C VAL A 74 5.37 -11.33 -9.68
N VAL A 75 5.82 -11.98 -8.61
CA VAL A 75 6.01 -13.44 -8.57
C VAL A 75 4.70 -14.16 -8.88
N ILE A 76 3.60 -13.79 -8.22
CA ILE A 76 2.27 -14.38 -8.47
C ILE A 76 1.84 -14.16 -9.93
N SER A 77 2.00 -12.94 -10.44
CA SER A 77 1.62 -12.60 -11.82
C SER A 77 2.39 -13.43 -12.86
N LEU A 78 3.69 -13.66 -12.63
CA LEU A 78 4.52 -14.48 -13.49
C LEU A 78 4.13 -15.96 -13.44
N LEU A 79 3.84 -16.50 -12.25
CA LEU A 79 3.38 -17.89 -12.08
C LEU A 79 2.05 -18.13 -12.80
N ILE A 80 1.09 -17.21 -12.69
CA ILE A 80 -0.21 -17.29 -13.38
C ILE A 80 -0.02 -17.23 -14.90
N ASN A 81 0.81 -16.31 -15.40
CA ASN A 81 1.02 -16.17 -16.85
C ASN A 81 1.74 -17.38 -17.45
N SER A 82 2.69 -17.97 -16.72
CA SER A 82 3.41 -19.18 -17.17
C SER A 82 2.47 -20.39 -17.29
N ARG A 83 1.48 -20.52 -16.38
CA ARG A 83 0.45 -21.56 -16.47
C ARG A 83 -0.49 -21.36 -17.65
N LYS A 84 -0.85 -20.12 -17.98
CA LYS A 84 -1.71 -19.81 -19.15
C LYS A 84 -1.05 -20.21 -20.47
N GLN A 85 0.24 -19.93 -20.66
CA GLN A 85 0.95 -20.32 -21.89
C GLN A 85 1.04 -21.83 -22.07
N LYS A 86 1.23 -22.59 -20.98
CA LYS A 86 1.29 -24.05 -21.04
C LYS A 86 -0.03 -24.68 -21.51
N ASN A 87 -1.18 -24.13 -21.12
CA ASN A 87 -2.49 -24.67 -21.52
C ASN A 87 -2.89 -24.34 -22.96
N TYR A 88 -2.32 -23.29 -23.58
CA TYR A 88 -2.58 -22.97 -25.00
C TYR A 88 -1.78 -23.83 -25.97
N ASN A 89 -0.62 -24.37 -25.57
CA ASN A 89 0.21 -25.22 -26.42
C ASN A 89 -0.16 -26.72 -26.36
N VAL A 90 -1.24 -27.07 -25.66
CA VAL A 90 -1.68 -28.47 -25.45
C VAL A 90 -3.09 -28.72 -26.04
N ASN A 91 -3.70 -27.70 -26.67
CA ASN A 91 -4.90 -27.82 -27.51
C ASN A 91 -4.51 -27.54 -28.97
#